data_AF-L1P6M7-F1
#
_entry.id   AF-L1P6M7-F1
#
_cell.length_a   1.000
_cell.length_b   1.000
_cell.length_c   1.000
_cell.angle_alpha   90.00
_cell.angle_beta   90.00
_cell.angle_gamma   90.00
#
_symmetry.space_group_name_H-M   'P 1'
#
loop_
_entity.id
_entity.type
_entity.pdbx_description
1 polymer ?
#
loop_
_entity_poly.entity_id
_entity_poly.type
_entity_poly.pdbx_seq_one_letter_code
_entity_poly.pdbx_strand_id
1 'polypeptide(L)'
;MAPRKFIGLRSGMEGVIRKYNDSNKNLNVLIEELDLGKDYFKATYEVFFVKVPPEKFTFDFPNGNEVGAYDELWIPGGYTIHGTKEAVISNSENLIHNKDWNTFINFFGSNNVLKIK
;
A
#
# COMPACT_ATOMS: atom_id res chain seq x y z
N MET A 1 -9.22 -9.61 3.99
CA MET A 1 -8.52 -8.96 2.85
C MET A 1 -8.24 -10.00 1.77
N ALA A 2 -7.69 -9.63 0.61
CA ALA A 2 -7.22 -10.61 -0.37
C ALA A 2 -6.04 -11.44 0.20
N PRO A 3 -5.87 -12.72 -0.16
CA PRO A 3 -4.85 -13.56 0.47
C PRO A 3 -3.41 -13.03 0.35
N ARG A 4 -3.10 -12.52 -0.85
CA ARG A 4 -1.87 -11.79 -1.17
C ARG A 4 -2.23 -10.33 -1.41
N LYS A 5 -1.52 -9.42 -0.76
CA LYS A 5 -1.74 -7.98 -0.92
C LYS A 5 -0.43 -7.25 -1.18
N PHE A 6 -0.43 -6.39 -2.19
CA PHE A 6 0.70 -5.51 -2.49
C PHE A 6 1.01 -4.56 -1.33
N ILE A 7 2.30 -4.39 -1.10
CA ILE A 7 2.89 -3.42 -0.19
C ILE A 7 4.13 -2.80 -0.84
N GLY A 8 4.49 -1.59 -0.45
CA GLY A 8 5.79 -1.02 -0.82
C GLY A 8 6.87 -1.38 0.18
N LEU A 9 8.11 -1.52 -0.28
CA LEU A 9 9.25 -1.64 0.63
C LEU A 9 9.47 -0.32 1.37
N ARG A 10 9.91 -0.40 2.63
CA ARG A 10 10.06 0.76 3.51
C ARG A 10 10.82 1.91 2.86
N SER A 11 11.99 1.65 2.27
CA SER A 11 12.81 2.67 1.61
C SER A 11 12.13 3.31 0.40
N GLY A 12 11.34 2.52 -0.35
CA GLY A 12 10.56 3.03 -1.49
C GLY A 12 9.44 3.93 -1.02
N MET A 13 8.65 3.45 -0.04
CA MET A 13 7.52 4.21 0.49
C MET A 13 7.93 5.49 1.21
N GLU A 14 9.05 5.50 1.95
CA GLU A 14 9.59 6.73 2.55
C GLU A 14 9.93 7.77 1.46
N GLY A 15 10.42 7.33 0.29
CA GLY A 15 10.64 8.18 -0.87
C GLY A 15 9.35 8.73 -1.48
N VAL A 16 8.33 7.87 -1.68
CA VAL A 16 7.01 8.26 -2.19
C VAL A 16 6.33 9.27 -1.27
N ILE A 17 6.34 9.02 0.04
CA ILE A 17 5.74 9.92 1.03
C ILE A 17 6.47 11.28 1.07
N ARG A 18 7.79 11.30 0.91
CA ARG A 18 8.54 12.55 0.77
C ARG A 18 8.08 13.35 -0.46
N LYS A 19 8.04 12.74 -1.64
CA LYS A 19 7.53 13.39 -2.88
C LYS A 19 6.09 13.91 -2.70
N TYR A 20 5.23 13.13 -2.05
CA TYR A 20 3.86 13.53 -1.73
C TYR A 20 3.82 14.78 -0.84
N ASN A 21 4.64 14.84 0.22
CA ASN A 21 4.70 16.01 1.09
C ASN A 21 5.27 17.24 0.36
N ASP A 22 6.35 17.06 -0.41
CA ASP A 22 7.02 18.13 -1.16
C ASP A 22 6.13 18.72 -2.27
N SER A 23 5.17 17.95 -2.78
CA SER A 23 4.18 18.38 -3.77
C SER A 23 2.94 19.06 -3.15
N ASN A 24 3.04 19.55 -1.92
CA ASN A 24 1.91 20.10 -1.15
C ASN A 24 0.74 19.11 -1.06
N LYS A 25 1.06 17.84 -0.78
CA LYS A 25 0.08 16.75 -0.60
C LYS A 25 -0.75 16.46 -1.85
N ASN A 26 -0.16 16.59 -3.04
CA ASN A 26 -0.83 16.23 -4.29
C ASN A 26 -0.99 14.71 -4.41
N LEU A 27 -2.23 14.22 -4.36
CA LEU A 27 -2.54 12.80 -4.47
C LEU A 27 -2.14 12.17 -5.80
N ASN A 28 -1.97 12.95 -6.87
CA ASN A 28 -1.51 12.43 -8.15
C ASN A 28 -0.12 11.82 -8.03
N VAL A 29 0.73 12.31 -7.11
CA VAL A 29 2.03 11.69 -6.83
C VAL A 29 1.86 10.26 -6.30
N LEU A 30 0.87 10.01 -5.45
CA LEU A 30 0.60 8.65 -4.97
C LEU A 30 0.04 7.76 -6.07
N ILE A 31 -0.79 8.32 -6.97
CA ILE A 31 -1.36 7.60 -8.11
C ILE A 31 -0.25 7.16 -9.07
N GLU A 32 0.66 8.07 -9.42
CA GLU A 32 1.76 7.81 -10.34
C GLU A 32 2.79 6.87 -9.71
N GLU A 33 3.33 7.21 -8.55
CA GLU A 33 4.43 6.42 -7.96
C GLU A 33 4.03 4.98 -7.57
N LEU A 34 2.74 4.74 -7.33
CA LEU A 34 2.19 3.45 -6.90
C LEU A 34 1.29 2.77 -7.94
N ASP A 35 1.21 3.32 -9.16
CA ASP A 35 0.42 2.78 -10.28
C ASP A 35 -1.03 2.41 -9.91
N LEU A 36 -1.71 3.28 -9.17
CA LEU A 36 -3.05 3.01 -8.63
C LEU A 36 -4.18 3.14 -9.67
N GLY A 37 -3.87 3.58 -10.88
CA GLY A 37 -4.84 3.92 -11.91
C GLY A 37 -5.45 5.31 -11.74
N LYS A 38 -6.00 5.85 -12.83
CA LYS A 38 -6.60 7.20 -12.86
C LYS A 38 -7.79 7.29 -11.91
N ASP A 39 -7.96 8.45 -11.28
CA ASP A 39 -9.09 8.77 -10.39
C ASP A 39 -9.27 7.83 -9.18
N TYR A 40 -8.20 7.14 -8.76
CA TYR A 40 -8.23 6.20 -7.64
C TYR A 40 -8.76 6.81 -6.35
N PHE A 41 -8.34 8.04 -6.04
CA PHE A 41 -8.76 8.76 -4.84
C PHE A 41 -9.96 9.66 -5.11
N LYS A 42 -11.03 9.46 -4.33
CA LYS A 42 -12.16 10.41 -4.28
C LYS A 42 -11.85 11.55 -3.32
N ALA A 43 -12.52 12.69 -3.52
CA ALA A 43 -12.39 13.87 -2.64
C ALA A 43 -12.69 13.55 -1.17
N THR A 44 -13.65 12.65 -0.92
CA THR A 44 -14.12 12.24 0.41
C THR A 44 -13.27 11.17 1.09
N TYR A 45 -12.24 10.63 0.41
CA TYR A 45 -11.44 9.55 0.97
C TYR A 45 -10.41 10.07 1.96
N GLU A 46 -10.36 9.41 3.12
CA GLU A 46 -9.24 9.45 4.03
C GLU A 46 -8.15 8.51 3.52
N VAL A 47 -6.90 8.92 3.64
CA VAL A 47 -5.75 8.13 3.17
C VAL A 47 -4.81 7.87 4.34
N PHE A 48 -4.43 6.62 4.51
CA PHE A 48 -3.56 6.17 5.60
C PHE A 48 -2.29 5.52 5.06
N PHE A 49 -1.16 5.91 5.63
CA PHE A 49 0.10 5.19 5.50
C PHE A 49 0.25 4.21 6.65
N VAL A 50 0.30 2.91 6.33
CA VAL A 50 0.33 1.83 7.32
C VAL A 50 1.65 1.09 7.22
N LYS A 51 2.42 1.09 8.31
CA LYS A 51 3.63 0.29 8.46
C LYS A 51 3.22 -1.12 8.87
N VAL A 52 3.62 -2.11 8.08
CA VAL A 52 3.33 -3.51 8.37
C VAL A 52 4.44 -4.09 9.27
N PRO A 53 4.11 -4.57 10.48
CA PRO A 53 5.10 -5.21 11.35
C PRO A 53 5.54 -6.57 10.74
N PRO A 54 6.85 -6.85 10.68
CA PRO A 54 7.37 -8.02 9.98
C PRO A 54 6.95 -9.36 10.62
N GLU A 55 6.62 -9.38 11.90
CA GLU A 55 6.22 -10.58 12.64
C GLU A 55 4.79 -11.06 12.35
N LYS A 56 3.97 -10.24 11.68
CA LYS A 56 2.54 -10.53 11.47
C LYS A 56 2.22 -11.18 10.13
N PHE A 57 3.14 -11.12 9.17
CA PHE A 57 2.92 -11.59 7.80
C PHE A 57 4.18 -12.22 7.22
N THR A 58 3.98 -13.06 6.22
CA THR A 58 5.07 -13.52 5.36
C THR A 58 5.20 -12.58 4.16
N PHE A 59 6.43 -12.22 3.82
CA PHE A 59 6.76 -11.35 2.70
C PHE A 59 7.24 -12.18 1.52
N ASP A 60 6.78 -11.85 0.33
CA ASP A 60 7.13 -12.56 -0.90
C ASP A 60 7.23 -11.57 -2.08
N PHE A 61 7.78 -12.05 -3.20
CA PHE A 61 7.77 -11.31 -4.46
C PHE A 61 6.39 -11.40 -5.13
N PRO A 62 5.90 -10.31 -5.74
CA PRO A 62 4.69 -10.35 -6.55
C PRO A 62 4.92 -11.21 -7.79
N ASN A 63 3.86 -11.88 -8.24
CA ASN A 63 3.91 -12.76 -9.40
C ASN A 63 2.85 -12.46 -10.47
N GLY A 64 2.04 -11.42 -10.24
CA GLY A 64 1.01 -10.96 -11.18
C GLY A 64 -0.33 -11.67 -11.03
N ASN A 65 -0.43 -12.70 -10.18
CA ASN A 65 -1.71 -13.37 -9.87
C ASN A 65 -2.41 -12.74 -8.64
N GLU A 66 -1.86 -11.67 -8.08
CA GLU A 66 -2.44 -10.97 -6.95
C GLU A 66 -3.69 -10.17 -7.33
N VAL A 67 -4.65 -10.10 -6.42
CA VAL A 67 -5.78 -9.17 -6.57
C VAL A 67 -5.23 -7.74 -6.55
N GLY A 68 -5.45 -7.02 -7.65
CA GLY A 68 -4.91 -5.67 -7.86
C GLY A 68 -3.71 -5.61 -8.80
N ALA A 69 -3.23 -6.74 -9.32
CA ALA A 69 -2.33 -6.77 -10.47
C ALA A 69 -3.15 -6.46 -11.74
N TYR A 70 -3.33 -5.18 -12.04
CA TYR A 70 -4.06 -4.75 -13.23
C TYR A 70 -3.19 -4.91 -14.49
N ASP A 71 -3.81 -5.35 -15.58
CA ASP A 71 -3.17 -5.37 -16.89
C ASP A 71 -2.58 -3.98 -17.22
N GLU A 72 -1.38 -3.98 -17.80
CA GLU A 72 -0.60 -2.77 -18.15
C GLU A 72 -0.08 -1.92 -16.99
N LEU A 73 -0.49 -2.17 -15.74
CA LEU A 73 0.03 -1.47 -14.55
C LEU A 73 1.01 -2.30 -13.74
N TRP A 74 0.86 -3.63 -13.77
CA TRP A 74 1.80 -4.54 -13.11
C TRP A 74 2.93 -4.96 -14.05
N ILE A 75 4.16 -4.97 -13.53
CA ILE A 75 5.35 -5.49 -14.22
C ILE A 75 6.11 -6.49 -13.34
N PRO A 76 6.80 -7.47 -13.93
CA PRO A 76 7.63 -8.39 -13.16
C PRO A 76 8.86 -7.68 -12.57
N GLY A 77 9.35 -8.18 -11.43
CA GLY A 77 10.63 -7.76 -10.83
C GLY A 77 10.52 -7.08 -9.47
N GLY A 78 9.31 -6.90 -8.94
CA GLY A 78 9.11 -6.26 -7.63
C GLY A 78 9.23 -4.74 -7.69
N TYR A 79 8.79 -4.14 -8.80
CA TYR A 79 8.74 -2.70 -8.99
C TYR A 79 7.40 -2.29 -9.61
N THR A 80 6.93 -1.12 -9.22
CA THR A 80 5.93 -0.37 -9.98
C THR A 80 6.59 0.11 -11.29
N ILE A 81 5.80 0.46 -12.31
CA ILE A 81 6.29 1.01 -13.59
C ILE A 81 7.13 2.27 -13.35
N HIS A 82 6.78 3.03 -12.31
CA HIS A 82 7.51 4.23 -11.89
C HIS A 82 8.73 3.95 -10.97
N GLY A 83 9.09 2.69 -10.77
CA GLY A 83 10.34 2.29 -10.09
C GLY A 83 10.24 2.20 -8.56
N THR A 84 9.04 2.31 -7.98
CA THR A 84 8.85 2.07 -6.55
C THR A 84 8.95 0.58 -6.27
N LYS A 85 9.78 0.19 -5.30
CA LYS A 85 9.92 -1.22 -4.90
C LYS A 85 8.64 -1.73 -4.26
N GLU A 86 8.13 -2.85 -4.76
CA GLU A 86 6.95 -3.56 -4.25
C GLU A 86 7.28 -4.97 -3.76
N ALA A 87 6.47 -5.43 -2.82
CA ALA A 87 6.43 -6.80 -2.33
C ALA A 87 4.96 -7.18 -2.10
N VAL A 88 4.72 -8.42 -1.72
CA VAL A 88 3.40 -8.86 -1.27
C VAL A 88 3.47 -9.43 0.13
N ILE A 89 2.45 -9.17 0.92
CA ILE A 89 2.20 -9.90 2.16
C ILE A 89 1.24 -11.05 1.87
N SER A 90 1.55 -12.23 2.40
CA SER A 90 0.68 -13.42 2.35
C SER A 90 -0.08 -13.59 3.66
N ASN A 91 -1.16 -14.38 3.63
CA ASN A 91 -2.04 -14.66 4.76
C ASN A 91 -2.78 -13.42 5.29
N SER A 92 -2.95 -12.39 4.44
CA SER A 92 -3.59 -11.13 4.86
C SER A 92 -5.12 -11.25 5.02
N GLU A 93 -5.73 -12.29 4.46
CA GLU A 93 -7.10 -12.70 4.70
C GLU A 93 -7.39 -13.06 6.16
N ASN A 94 -6.38 -13.49 6.92
CA ASN A 94 -6.53 -13.81 8.34
C ASN A 94 -6.73 -12.57 9.23
N LEU A 95 -6.45 -11.37 8.70
CA LEU A 95 -6.86 -10.12 9.36
C LEU A 95 -8.36 -9.89 9.16
N ILE A 96 -9.13 -10.31 10.17
CA ILE A 96 -10.57 -10.05 10.26
C ILE A 96 -10.78 -8.77 11.07
N HIS A 97 -11.06 -7.66 10.37
CA HIS A 97 -11.35 -6.38 11.03
C HIS A 97 -12.81 -5.93 10.84
N ASN A 98 -13.63 -6.59 10.01
CA ASN A 98 -15.08 -6.32 9.84
C ASN A 98 -15.47 -4.84 9.66
N LYS A 99 -14.62 -4.05 8.99
CA LYS A 99 -14.77 -2.59 8.84
C LYS A 99 -14.71 -1.80 10.17
N ASP A 100 -14.33 -2.44 11.27
CA ASP A 100 -14.08 -1.80 12.55
C ASP A 100 -12.69 -1.18 12.59
N TRP A 101 -12.66 0.14 12.82
CA TRP A 101 -11.44 0.93 12.80
C TRP A 101 -10.52 0.63 13.99
N ASN A 102 -11.12 0.40 15.17
CA ASN A 102 -10.34 0.12 16.38
C ASN A 102 -9.63 -1.23 16.27
N THR A 103 -10.30 -2.25 15.74
CA THR A 103 -9.71 -3.57 15.45
C THR A 103 -8.55 -3.43 14.46
N PHE A 104 -8.72 -2.63 13.41
CA PHE A 104 -7.65 -2.36 12.44
C PHE A 104 -6.43 -1.70 13.08
N ILE A 105 -6.64 -0.61 13.85
CA ILE A 105 -5.55 0.09 14.54
C ILE A 105 -4.87 -0.83 15.56
N ASN A 106 -5.63 -1.57 16.36
CA ASN A 106 -5.07 -2.47 17.37
C ASN A 106 -4.25 -3.58 16.72
N PHE A 107 -4.67 -4.07 15.56
CA PHE A 107 -3.91 -5.07 14.82
C PHE A 107 -2.58 -4.51 14.32
N PHE A 108 -2.52 -3.31 13.72
CA PHE A 108 -1.25 -2.78 13.22
C PHE A 108 -0.42 -2.08 14.31
N GLY A 109 -1.04 -1.64 15.40
CA GLY A 109 -0.48 -0.74 16.40
C GLY A 109 -0.67 0.72 15.98
N SER A 110 -1.11 1.57 16.91
CA SER A 110 -1.40 2.99 16.66
C SER A 110 -0.21 3.76 16.08
N ASN A 111 1.01 3.44 16.52
CA ASN A 111 2.25 4.07 16.01
C ASN A 111 2.59 3.69 14.55
N ASN A 112 1.92 2.68 14.01
CA ASN A 112 2.12 2.20 12.65
C ASN A 112 1.05 2.69 11.67
N VAL A 113 0.03 3.40 12.13
CA VAL A 113 -1.07 3.91 11.29
C VAL A 113 -1.04 5.45 11.31
N LEU A 114 -0.74 6.05 10.16
CA LEU A 114 -0.67 7.50 10.00
C LEU A 114 -1.71 7.97 8.98
N LYS A 115 -2.62 8.86 9.38
CA LYS A 115 -3.48 9.57 8.43
C LYS A 115 -2.67 10.62 7.67
N ILE A 116 -2.69 10.57 6.34
CA ILE A 116 -1.96 11.50 5.46
C ILE A 116 -2.88 12.45 4.68
N LYS A 117 -4.18 12.09 4.54
CA LYS A 117 -5.26 12.94 4.03
C LYS A 117 -6.55 12.67 4.81
#